data_AF-A0A9D7JRM5-F1
#
_entry.id   AF-A0A9D7JRM5-F1
#
_cell.length_a   1.000
_cell.length_b   1.000
_cell.length_c   1.000
_cell.angle_alpha   90.00
_cell.angle_beta   90.00
_cell.angle_gamma   90.00
#
_symmetry.space_group_name_H-M   'P 1'
#
loop_
_entity.id
_entity.type
_entity.pdbx_description
1 polymer ?
#
loop_
_entity_poly.entity_id
_entity_poly.type
_entity_poly.pdbx_seq_one_letter_code
_entity_poly.pdbx_strand_id
1 'polypeptide(L)'
;MEKPLYSVVNILETVKQLATTSLELQKLYLREKAVSILSKLIKLVISLSLIFFLLLFLNIGIAIWIGRLIQNGYMGFFIVAGFYGLGIFIYFFLFQKWINRAVIKILTK
;
A
#
# COMPACT_ATOMS: atom_id res chain seq x y z
N MET A 1 -48.11 46.58 -1.17
CA MET A 1 -47.86 45.38 -2.01
C MET A 1 -46.37 45.30 -2.28
N GLU A 2 -45.58 44.82 -1.31
CA GLU A 2 -44.14 44.62 -1.49
C GLU A 2 -43.81 43.13 -1.57
N LYS A 3 -43.74 42.68 -2.84
CA LYS A 3 -42.72 41.80 -3.41
C LYS A 3 -42.53 40.40 -2.81
N PRO A 4 -43.14 39.36 -3.42
CA PRO A 4 -42.65 37.96 -3.34
C PRO A 4 -41.20 37.77 -3.80
N LEU A 5 -40.55 38.82 -4.31
CA LEU A 5 -39.15 38.84 -4.73
C LEU A 5 -38.17 38.78 -3.54
N TYR A 6 -38.52 39.33 -2.37
CA TYR A 6 -37.61 39.42 -1.22
C TYR A 6 -37.37 38.04 -0.57
N SER A 7 -38.40 37.20 -0.48
CA SER A 7 -38.31 35.84 0.06
C SER A 7 -37.49 34.90 -0.84
N VAL A 8 -37.66 35.01 -2.16
CA VAL A 8 -36.90 34.21 -3.13
C VAL A 8 -35.41 34.57 -3.09
N VAL A 9 -35.08 35.85 -2.98
CA VAL A 9 -33.70 36.33 -2.84
C VAL A 9 -33.06 35.78 -1.55
N ASN A 10 -33.78 35.81 -0.43
CA ASN A 10 -33.25 35.34 0.86
C ASN A 10 -33.00 33.82 0.88
N ILE A 11 -33.86 33.03 0.23
CA ILE A 11 -33.66 31.58 0.06
C ILE A 11 -32.44 31.31 -0.83
N LEU A 12 -32.30 32.03 -1.94
CA LEU A 12 -31.14 31.90 -2.83
C LEU A 12 -29.84 32.27 -2.12
N GLU A 13 -29.85 33.29 -1.27
CA GLU A 13 -28.70 33.72 -0.49
C GLU A 13 -28.31 32.67 0.57
N THR A 14 -29.30 32.09 1.25
CA THR A 14 -29.09 31.00 2.22
C THR A 14 -28.54 29.73 1.53
N VAL A 15 -29.09 29.35 0.38
CA VAL A 15 -28.60 28.21 -0.42
C VAL A 15 -27.18 28.45 -0.91
N LYS A 16 -26.86 29.68 -1.33
CA LYS A 16 -25.51 30.06 -1.74
C LYS A 16 -24.52 29.98 -0.57
N GLN A 17 -24.91 30.45 0.62
CA GLN A 17 -24.09 30.34 1.83
C GLN A 17 -23.85 28.87 2.22
N LEU A 18 -24.89 28.03 2.21
CA LEU A 18 -24.77 26.60 2.47
C LEU A 18 -23.88 25.89 1.45
N ALA A 19 -23.99 26.25 0.17
CA ALA A 19 -23.13 25.72 -0.88
C ALA A 19 -21.67 26.14 -0.69
N THR A 20 -21.41 27.41 -0.36
CA THR A 20 -20.03 27.88 -0.08
C THR A 20 -19.43 27.21 1.15
N THR A 21 -20.20 27.06 2.23
CA THR A 21 -19.74 26.36 3.44
C THR A 21 -19.48 24.87 3.15
N SER A 22 -20.34 24.22 2.37
CA SER A 22 -20.14 22.82 1.96
C SER A 22 -18.85 22.64 1.14
N LEU A 23 -18.52 23.60 0.27
CA LEU A 23 -17.28 23.59 -0.51
C LEU A 23 -16.04 23.83 0.36
N GLU A 24 -16.11 24.71 1.35
CA GLU A 24 -15.03 24.95 2.30
C GLU A 24 -14.78 23.74 3.21
N LEU A 25 -15.84 23.11 3.71
CA LEU A 25 -15.75 21.88 4.50
C LEU A 25 -15.12 20.73 3.70
N GLN A 26 -15.46 20.58 2.42
CA GLN A 26 -14.82 19.58 1.56
C GLN A 26 -13.33 19.85 1.38
N LYS A 27 -12.91 21.11 1.16
CA LYS A 27 -11.48 21.47 1.07
C LYS A 27 -10.74 21.13 2.37
N LEU A 28 -11.35 21.40 3.52
CA LEU A 28 -10.78 21.09 4.83
C LEU A 28 -10.67 19.57 5.05
N TYR A 29 -11.75 18.83 4.77
CA TYR A 29 -11.80 17.37 4.89
C TYR A 29 -10.80 16.68 3.95
N LEU A 30 -10.65 17.18 2.72
CA LEU A 30 -9.65 16.68 1.77
C LEU A 30 -8.23 16.89 2.30
N ARG A 31 -7.93 18.05 2.88
CA ARG A 31 -6.63 18.34 3.50
C ARG A 31 -6.36 17.42 4.69
N GLU A 32 -7.30 17.28 5.61
CA GLU A 32 -7.15 16.40 6.77
C GLU A 32 -6.98 14.93 6.36
N LYS A 33 -7.77 14.47 5.38
CA LYS A 33 -7.67 13.11 4.87
C LYS A 33 -6.35 12.87 4.15
N ALA A 34 -5.86 13.83 3.37
CA ALA A 34 -4.55 13.78 2.74
C ALA A 34 -3.43 13.69 3.81
N VAL A 35 -3.47 14.53 4.84
CA VAL A 35 -2.51 14.50 5.95
C VAL A 35 -2.56 13.16 6.69
N SER A 36 -3.75 12.61 6.93
CA SER A 36 -3.93 11.30 7.58
C SER A 36 -3.32 10.16 6.75
N ILE A 37 -3.57 10.15 5.44
CA ILE A 37 -3.01 9.16 4.51
C ILE A 37 -1.49 9.29 4.46
N LEU A 38 -0.97 10.50 4.28
CA LEU A 38 0.48 10.75 4.25
C LEU A 38 1.13 10.31 5.56
N SER A 39 0.54 10.62 6.71
CA SER A 39 1.05 10.19 8.02
C SER A 39 1.09 8.67 8.16
N LYS A 40 0.07 7.97 7.67
CA LYS A 40 0.04 6.49 7.65
C LYS A 40 1.11 5.93 6.71
N LEU A 41 1.25 6.51 5.52
CA LEU A 41 2.27 6.10 4.55
C LEU A 41 3.69 6.30 5.10
N ILE A 42 3.97 7.45 5.72
CA ILE A 42 5.27 7.73 6.34
C ILE A 42 5.58 6.69 7.42
N LYS A 43 4.63 6.42 8.32
CA LYS A 43 4.80 5.38 9.36
C LYS A 43 5.05 4.00 8.75
N LEU A 44 4.30 3.64 7.70
CA LEU A 44 4.44 2.37 7.01
C LEU A 44 5.81 2.25 6.33
N VAL A 45 6.23 3.28 5.60
CA VAL A 45 7.54 3.31 4.92
C VAL A 45 8.68 3.20 5.91
N ILE A 46 8.63 3.93 7.03
CA ILE A 46 9.67 3.86 8.07
C ILE A 46 9.73 2.44 8.67
N SER A 47 8.58 1.89 9.05
CA SER A 47 8.50 0.54 9.63
C SER A 47 8.99 -0.52 8.64
N LEU A 48 8.53 -0.46 7.40
CA LEU A 48 8.88 -1.42 6.36
C LEU A 48 10.36 -1.31 5.97
N SER A 49 10.89 -0.09 5.92
CA SER A 49 12.31 0.17 5.65
C SER A 49 13.20 -0.45 6.73
N LEU A 50 12.84 -0.29 8.01
CA LEU A 50 13.62 -0.86 9.11
C LEU A 50 13.65 -2.39 9.06
N ILE A 51 12.50 -3.01 8.78
CA ILE A 51 12.38 -4.46 8.58
C ILE A 51 13.20 -4.89 7.37
N PHE A 52 13.09 -4.16 6.26
CA PHE A 52 13.84 -4.44 5.03
C PHE A 52 15.35 -4.41 5.26
N PHE A 53 15.88 -3.39 5.95
CA PHE A 53 17.29 -3.31 6.29
C PHE A 53 17.72 -4.48 7.19
N LEU A 54 16.93 -4.83 8.21
CA LEU A 54 17.23 -5.97 9.07
C LEU A 54 17.35 -7.27 8.25
N LEU A 55 16.40 -7.53 7.36
CA LEU A 55 16.41 -8.72 6.50
C LEU A 55 17.56 -8.70 5.51
N LEU A 56 17.92 -7.53 4.98
CA LEU A 56 19.04 -7.35 4.05
C LEU A 56 20.37 -7.69 4.72
N PHE A 57 20.64 -7.11 5.89
CA PHE A 57 21.85 -7.40 6.66
C PHE A 57 21.90 -8.87 7.11
N LEU A 58 20.76 -9.44 7.50
CA LEU A 58 20.68 -10.85 7.88
C LEU A 58 21.04 -11.76 6.69
N ASN A 59 20.51 -11.47 5.49
CA ASN A 59 20.84 -12.21 4.28
C ASN A 59 22.32 -12.11 3.91
N ILE A 60 22.89 -10.91 3.95
CA ILE A 60 24.31 -10.70 3.67
C ILE A 60 25.17 -11.46 4.71
N GLY A 61 24.80 -11.39 5.98
CA GLY A 61 25.48 -12.12 7.05
C GLY A 61 25.46 -13.63 6.84
N ILE A 62 24.29 -14.19 6.49
CA ILE A 62 24.14 -15.62 6.17
C ILE A 62 24.98 -15.99 4.94
N ALA A 63 24.93 -15.19 3.88
CA ALA A 63 25.71 -15.44 2.66
C ALA A 63 27.22 -15.46 2.95
N ILE A 64 27.73 -14.50 3.73
CA ILE A 64 29.15 -14.46 4.11
C ILE A 64 29.49 -15.62 5.05
N TRP A 65 28.61 -15.99 5.98
CA TRP A 65 28.84 -17.11 6.89
C TRP A 65 28.93 -18.45 6.13
N ILE A 66 27.99 -18.71 5.22
CA ILE A 66 28.01 -19.87 4.33
C ILE A 66 29.25 -19.83 3.42
N GLY A 67 29.58 -18.67 2.85
CA GLY A 67 30.75 -18.51 2.01
C GLY A 67 32.06 -18.81 2.73
N ARG A 68 32.18 -18.43 4.02
CA ARG A 68 33.34 -18.77 4.86
C ARG A 68 33.45 -20.26 5.16
N LEU A 69 32.32 -20.95 5.42
CA LEU A 69 32.30 -22.40 5.62
C LEU A 69 32.83 -23.16 4.39
N ILE A 70 32.53 -22.67 3.19
CA ILE A 70 32.90 -23.29 1.92
C ILE A 70 34.30 -22.82 1.45
N GLN A 71 34.97 -21.94 2.21
CA GLN A 71 36.23 -21.26 1.83
C GLN A 71 36.16 -20.52 0.48
N ASN A 72 34.95 -20.23 0.00
CA ASN A 72 34.69 -19.53 -1.25
C ASN A 72 33.55 -18.53 -1.02
N GLY A 73 33.90 -17.24 -0.95
CA GLY A 73 32.94 -16.17 -0.69
C GLY A 73 31.83 -16.06 -1.73
N TYR A 74 32.10 -16.40 -2.99
CA TYR A 74 31.11 -16.31 -4.07
C TYR A 74 30.02 -17.37 -3.98
N MET A 75 30.35 -18.57 -3.47
CA MET A 75 29.39 -19.67 -3.35
C MET A 75 28.30 -19.38 -2.32
N GLY A 76 28.59 -18.63 -1.27
CA GLY A 76 27.60 -18.25 -0.25
C GLY A 76 26.44 -17.44 -0.83
N PHE A 77 26.74 -16.46 -1.68
CA PHE A 77 25.71 -15.70 -2.39
C PHE A 77 24.95 -16.56 -3.40
N PHE A 78 25.64 -17.48 -4.09
CA PHE A 78 25.01 -18.36 -5.08
C PHE A 78 24.00 -19.32 -4.46
N ILE A 79 24.30 -19.85 -3.26
CA ILE A 79 23.38 -20.73 -2.51
C ILE A 79 22.14 -19.96 -2.07
N VAL A 80 22.32 -18.76 -1.51
CA VAL A 80 21.20 -17.91 -1.08
C VAL A 80 20.33 -17.52 -2.29
N ALA A 81 20.94 -17.13 -3.42
CA ALA A 81 20.23 -16.85 -4.66
C ALA A 81 19.48 -18.07 -5.21
N GLY A 82 20.10 -19.25 -5.16
CA GLY A 82 19.48 -20.52 -5.57
C GLY A 82 18.27 -20.88 -4.72
N PHE A 83 18.34 -20.68 -3.40
CA PHE A 83 17.22 -20.89 -2.49
C PHE A 83 16.04 -19.97 -2.81
N TYR A 84 16.31 -18.68 -3.05
CA TYR A 84 15.27 -17.74 -3.47
C TYR A 84 14.68 -18.08 -4.85
N GLY A 85 15.53 -18.46 -5.82
CA GLY A 85 15.09 -18.89 -7.14
C GLY A 85 14.20 -20.13 -7.11
N LEU A 86 14.56 -21.13 -6.31
CA LEU A 86 13.73 -22.32 -6.08
C LEU A 86 12.38 -21.96 -5.46
N GLY A 87 12.37 -21.05 -4.49
CA GLY A 87 11.13 -20.56 -3.88
C GLY A 87 10.19 -19.91 -4.89
N ILE A 88 10.72 -19.06 -5.78
CA ILE A 88 9.94 -18.43 -6.86
C ILE A 88 9.43 -19.48 -7.85
N PHE A 89 10.27 -20.44 -8.21
CA PHE A 89 9.89 -21.52 -9.13
C PHE A 89 8.77 -22.38 -8.56
N ILE A 90 8.88 -22.79 -7.28
CA ILE A 90 7.83 -23.49 -6.55
C ILE A 90 6.56 -22.64 -6.49
N TYR A 91 6.68 -21.35 -6.16
CA TYR A 91 5.55 -20.45 -6.06
C TYR A 91 4.81 -20.40 -7.39
N PHE A 92 5.49 -20.13 -8.50
CA PHE A 92 4.86 -20.03 -9.81
C PHE A 92 4.16 -21.34 -10.21
N PHE A 93 4.81 -22.49 -9.98
CA PHE A 93 4.24 -23.78 -10.38
C PHE A 93 3.08 -24.25 -9.49
N LEU A 94 3.14 -24.03 -8.17
CA LEU A 94 2.08 -24.40 -7.23
C LEU A 94 0.93 -23.39 -7.24
N PHE A 95 1.22 -22.08 -7.17
CA PHE A 95 0.19 -21.04 -7.11
C PHE A 95 -0.60 -20.97 -8.39
N GLN A 96 0.01 -21.15 -9.57
CA GLN A 96 -0.76 -21.14 -10.82
C GLN A 96 -1.79 -22.27 -10.86
N LYS A 97 -1.46 -23.46 -10.32
CA LYS A 97 -2.40 -24.57 -10.20
C LYS A 97 -3.44 -24.38 -9.09
N TRP A 98 -3.11 -23.63 -8.03
CA TRP A 98 -4.00 -23.37 -6.91
C TRP A 98 -5.01 -22.26 -7.20
N ILE A 99 -4.57 -21.13 -7.75
CA ILE A 99 -5.42 -20.00 -8.13
C ILE A 99 -6.44 -20.42 -9.17
N ASN A 100 -6.04 -21.15 -10.23
CA ASN A 100 -6.99 -21.59 -11.24
C ASN A 100 -8.07 -22.50 -10.65
N ARG A 101 -7.72 -23.39 -9.71
CA ARG A 101 -8.70 -24.25 -9.04
C ARG A 101 -9.59 -23.50 -8.05
N ALA A 102 -9.04 -22.54 -7.30
CA ALA A 102 -9.78 -21.72 -6.35
C ALA A 102 -10.79 -20.81 -7.06
N VAL A 103 -10.37 -20.17 -8.16
CA VAL A 103 -11.23 -19.30 -8.98
C VAL A 103 -12.35 -20.10 -9.64
N ILE A 104 -12.07 -21.26 -10.23
CA ILE A 104 -13.10 -22.12 -10.82
C ILE A 104 -14.11 -22.58 -9.76
N LYS A 105 -13.66 -22.93 -8.55
CA LYS A 105 -14.54 -23.36 -7.45
C LYS A 105 -15.48 -22.26 -6.95
N ILE A 106 -15.07 -20.99 -7.05
CA ILE A 106 -15.90 -19.84 -6.69
C ILE A 106 -16.92 -19.52 -7.79
N LEU A 107 -16.57 -19.72 -9.07
CA LEU A 107 -17.47 -19.45 -10.20
C LEU A 107 -18.48 -20.58 -10.48
N THR A 108 -18.22 -21.80 -10.00
CA THR A 108 -19.12 -22.96 -10.18
C THR A 108 -20.08 -23.17 -9.00
N LYS A 109 -20.12 -22.23 -8.04
CA LYS A 109 -21.04 -22.24 -6.90
C LYS A 109 -21.99 -21.06 -6.99
#